data_AF-A0ABD2J0I9-F1
#
_entry.id   AF-A0ABD2J0I9-F1
#
_cell.length_a   1.000
_cell.length_b   1.000
_cell.length_c   1.000
_cell.angle_alpha   90.00
_cell.angle_beta   90.00
_cell.angle_gamma   90.00
#
_symmetry.space_group_name_H-M   'P 1'
#
loop_
_entity.id
_entity.type
_entity.pdbx_description
1 polymer ?
#
loop_
_entity_poly.entity_id
_entity_poly.type
_entity_poly.pdbx_seq_one_letter_code
_entity_poly.pdbx_strand_id
1 'polypeptide(L)'
;MPLADLHRVAVHLHFNPENLVVPNKNTSVRRLFSKVESTPLKLIGLEGAFFLEMGRNIEKINDDEIEGHHQFSQTANGRYMAPEYLDKKISTKLDIWSAGIVIYELLLVNYFNQNSIFEKITNPQKKKKTTKEQIDKIAMRLSQWWNRYEEVVQIILELWCQQNMPEIVFLLTNMLDADPTKRMSATEIIDFLEGKCAPKIENGDKISFFGTVDAEFLIRLVEIKILRTNKFFEERRYELLKSRRSMLEKMKKHQKELLSTLAKRKHCNGQ
;
A
#
# COMPACT_ATOMS: atom_id res chain seq x y z
N MET A 1 0.53 15.35 10.85
CA MET A 1 0.72 14.73 9.51
C MET A 1 -0.01 15.61 8.51
N PRO A 2 0.67 16.19 7.51
CA PRO A 2 0.10 17.26 6.67
C PRO A 2 -1.19 16.88 5.92
N LEU A 3 -1.37 15.61 5.54
CA LEU A 3 -2.55 15.17 4.78
C LEU A 3 -3.86 15.28 5.54
N ALA A 4 -3.91 14.94 6.84
CA ALA A 4 -5.16 14.99 7.59
C ALA A 4 -5.69 16.43 7.73
N ASP A 5 -4.79 17.40 7.86
CA ASP A 5 -5.14 18.82 7.90
C ASP A 5 -5.51 19.33 6.51
N LEU A 6 -4.75 18.94 5.47
CA LEU A 6 -5.03 19.31 4.08
C LEU A 6 -6.40 18.78 3.61
N HIS A 7 -6.73 17.52 3.92
CA HIS A 7 -7.97 16.85 3.52
C HIS A 7 -9.25 17.49 4.07
N ARG A 8 -9.14 18.46 4.97
CA ARG A 8 -10.27 19.31 5.40
C ARG A 8 -10.65 20.35 4.35
N VAL A 9 -9.73 20.71 3.46
CA VAL A 9 -9.89 21.84 2.53
C VAL A 9 -9.46 21.52 1.10
N ALA A 10 -8.66 20.48 0.86
CA ALA A 10 -8.15 20.13 -0.45
C ALA A 10 -7.69 18.65 -0.54
N VAL A 11 -7.55 18.16 -1.77
CA VAL A 11 -6.86 16.91 -2.14
C VAL A 11 -5.56 17.28 -2.84
N HIS A 12 -4.43 16.68 -2.45
CA HIS A 12 -3.10 17.04 -2.97
C HIS A 12 -2.88 16.60 -4.43
N LEU A 13 -3.35 15.39 -4.79
CA LEU A 13 -3.24 14.75 -6.11
C LEU A 13 -1.82 14.44 -6.61
N HIS A 14 -0.79 15.01 -5.97
CA HIS A 14 0.62 14.78 -6.31
C HIS A 14 1.49 14.38 -5.10
N PHE A 15 0.96 13.53 -4.20
CA PHE A 15 1.72 13.11 -3.01
C PHE A 15 2.85 12.14 -3.40
N ASN A 16 4.10 12.53 -3.21
CA ASN A 16 5.29 11.73 -3.54
C ASN A 16 6.48 12.17 -2.65
N PRO A 17 7.63 11.47 -2.66
CA PRO A 17 8.77 11.79 -1.81
C PRO A 17 9.40 13.17 -2.08
N GLU A 18 9.38 13.66 -3.32
CA GLU A 18 9.94 14.96 -3.71
C GLU A 18 9.16 16.12 -3.07
N ASN A 19 7.87 15.90 -2.81
CA ASN A 19 6.97 16.85 -2.16
C ASN A 19 7.00 16.78 -0.62
N LEU A 20 7.88 15.96 -0.04
CA LEU A 20 8.05 15.80 1.40
C LEU A 20 9.41 16.38 1.84
N VAL A 21 9.39 17.52 2.53
CA VAL A 21 10.62 18.24 2.92
C VAL A 21 10.81 18.29 4.43
N VAL A 22 12.06 18.08 4.85
CA VAL A 22 12.49 18.28 6.25
C VAL A 22 13.16 19.64 6.35
N PRO A 23 12.61 20.60 7.12
CA PRO A 23 13.21 21.92 7.27
C PRO A 23 14.59 21.82 7.94
N ASN A 24 15.61 22.43 7.32
CA ASN A 24 16.97 22.44 7.84
C ASN A 24 17.08 23.36 9.08
N LYS A 25 17.42 22.81 10.25
CA LYS A 25 17.69 23.59 11.47
C LYS A 25 19.14 24.09 11.46
N ASN A 26 19.44 25.16 10.73
CA ASN A 26 20.70 25.89 10.92
C ASN A 26 20.45 27.16 11.74
N THR A 27 20.53 27.04 13.07
CA THR A 27 20.97 28.11 13.97
C THR A 27 21.43 27.49 15.29
N SER A 28 22.74 27.58 15.49
CA SER A 28 23.56 27.31 16.68
C SER A 28 22.86 27.29 18.04
N VAL A 29 22.55 26.11 18.60
CA VAL A 29 22.70 25.84 20.05
C VAL A 29 23.02 24.35 20.26
N ARG A 30 24.29 24.07 20.58
CA ARG A 30 24.69 22.88 21.32
C ARG A 30 24.00 22.91 22.70
N ARG A 31 23.04 22.03 22.95
CA ARG A 31 22.73 21.45 24.27
C ARG A 31 22.43 19.97 24.04
N LEU A 32 23.43 19.09 24.15
CA LEU A 32 23.72 18.32 25.37
C LEU A 32 22.43 17.81 26.04
N PHE A 33 21.97 16.66 25.54
CA PHE A 33 20.97 15.72 26.06
C PHE A 33 19.57 16.25 26.43
N SER A 34 18.57 15.98 25.58
CA SER A 34 17.28 15.33 25.92
C SER A 34 16.19 15.60 24.87
N LYS A 35 15.44 14.53 24.55
CA LYS A 35 14.27 14.43 23.64
C LYS A 35 14.56 14.55 22.14
N VAL A 36 14.23 13.46 21.42
CA VAL A 36 14.01 13.45 19.98
C VAL A 36 12.80 14.35 19.70
N GLU A 37 13.02 15.66 19.56
CA GLU A 37 12.03 16.53 18.94
C GLU A 37 11.99 16.17 17.46
N SER A 38 10.94 15.47 17.04
CA SER A 38 10.70 15.14 15.63
C SER A 38 10.71 16.42 14.81
N THR A 39 11.68 16.57 13.89
CA THR A 39 11.66 17.66 12.93
C THR A 39 10.41 17.50 12.07
N PRO A 40 9.48 18.48 12.02
CA PRO A 40 8.21 18.30 11.35
C PRO A 40 8.43 18.19 9.84
N LEU A 41 7.94 17.10 9.25
CA LEU A 41 7.88 16.94 7.80
C LEU A 41 6.84 17.92 7.23
N LYS A 42 7.21 18.65 6.18
CA LYS A 42 6.33 19.58 5.47
C LYS A 42 5.97 19.02 4.10
N LEU A 43 4.72 19.23 3.70
CA LEU A 43 4.20 18.89 2.38
C LEU A 43 4.23 20.15 1.50
N ILE A 44 4.80 20.05 0.31
CA ILE A 44 4.89 21.11 -0.71
C ILE A 44 4.27 20.64 -2.03
N GLY A 45 4.20 21.49 -3.05
CA GLY A 45 3.74 21.08 -4.39
C GLY A 45 2.22 21.12 -4.57
N LEU A 46 1.56 22.16 -4.03
CA LEU A 46 0.09 22.34 -4.09
C LEU A 46 -0.44 22.86 -5.44
N GLU A 47 0.41 23.04 -6.45
CA GLU A 47 0.01 23.58 -7.76
C GLU A 47 -1.02 22.69 -8.48
N GLY A 48 -1.02 21.39 -8.19
CA GLY A 48 -2.00 20.42 -8.69
C GLY A 48 -3.11 20.05 -7.70
N ALA A 49 -3.23 20.75 -6.57
CA ALA A 49 -4.20 20.41 -5.55
C ALA A 49 -5.63 20.80 -5.97
N PHE A 50 -6.60 19.96 -5.61
CA PHE A 50 -8.01 20.20 -5.83
C PHE A 50 -8.67 20.68 -4.54
N PHE A 51 -9.18 21.92 -4.52
CA PHE A 51 -9.83 22.49 -3.34
C PHE A 51 -11.26 21.97 -3.18
N LEU A 52 -11.60 21.57 -1.95
CA LEU A 52 -12.93 21.10 -1.60
C LEU A 52 -13.79 22.34 -1.34
N GLU A 53 -14.78 22.61 -2.19
CA GLU A 53 -15.74 23.69 -1.92
C GLU A 53 -16.51 23.40 -0.61
N MET A 54 -16.58 24.42 0.26
CA MET A 54 -17.30 24.36 1.53
C MET A 54 -18.77 23.94 1.29
N GLY A 55 -19.14 22.74 1.76
CA GLY A 55 -20.51 22.24 1.73
C GLY A 55 -20.88 21.32 0.55
N ARG A 56 -19.97 21.03 -0.39
CA ARG A 56 -20.22 20.01 -1.43
C ARG A 56 -19.80 18.61 -0.99
N ASN A 57 -20.67 17.62 -1.20
CA ASN A 57 -20.30 16.21 -1.07
C ASN A 57 -19.43 15.79 -2.26
N ILE A 58 -18.20 15.36 -1.97
CA ILE A 58 -17.11 15.03 -2.92
C ILE A 58 -17.42 13.79 -3.77
N GLU A 59 -18.53 13.10 -3.51
CA GLU A 59 -18.82 11.79 -4.11
C GLU A 59 -19.02 11.82 -5.64
N LYS A 60 -19.32 12.99 -6.23
CA LYS A 60 -19.44 13.15 -7.68
C LYS A 60 -18.99 14.55 -8.10
N ILE A 61 -17.78 14.66 -8.63
CA ILE A 61 -17.38 15.81 -9.45
C ILE A 61 -17.94 15.57 -10.85
N ASN A 62 -18.58 16.58 -11.44
CA ASN A 62 -19.05 16.50 -12.83
C ASN A 62 -17.86 16.53 -13.80
N ASP A 63 -17.96 15.79 -14.91
CA ASP A 63 -16.90 15.71 -15.93
C ASP A 63 -16.47 17.10 -16.47
N ASP A 64 -17.38 18.09 -16.44
CA ASP A 64 -17.12 19.46 -16.92
C ASP A 64 -16.26 20.30 -15.94
N GLU A 65 -16.31 20.01 -14.63
CA GLU A 65 -15.44 20.66 -13.62
C GLU A 65 -14.00 20.14 -13.70
N ILE A 66 -13.85 18.91 -14.20
CA ILE A 66 -12.57 18.24 -14.47
C ILE A 66 -11.95 18.82 -15.75
N GLU A 67 -12.75 19.18 -16.75
CA GLU A 67 -12.29 19.83 -17.99
C GLU A 67 -11.75 21.25 -17.76
N GLY A 68 -12.29 22.00 -16.79
CA GLY A 68 -11.75 23.31 -16.39
C GLY A 68 -10.36 23.23 -15.72
N HIS A 69 -10.01 22.08 -15.15
CA HIS A 69 -8.67 21.76 -14.65
C HIS A 69 -7.88 21.02 -15.74
N HIS A 70 -7.56 21.69 -16.86
CA HIS A 70 -6.71 21.21 -17.95
C HIS A 70 -5.24 20.87 -17.57
N GLN A 71 -4.99 20.48 -16.31
CA GLN A 71 -3.73 19.97 -15.78
C GLN A 71 -3.98 18.78 -14.81
N PHE A 72 -4.91 17.87 -15.13
CA PHE A 72 -4.79 16.45 -14.69
C PHE A 72 -3.50 15.89 -15.29
N SER A 73 -2.38 16.24 -14.67
CA SER A 73 -1.22 16.57 -15.44
C SER A 73 -0.59 15.34 -16.07
N GLN A 74 -0.13 15.54 -17.30
CA GLN A 74 0.87 14.70 -17.95
C GLN A 74 2.22 14.67 -17.16
N THR A 75 2.28 15.32 -15.99
CA THR A 75 3.43 15.39 -15.06
C THR A 75 3.23 14.60 -13.77
N ALA A 76 2.04 14.04 -13.49
CA ALA A 76 1.87 13.13 -12.36
C ALA A 76 2.72 11.88 -12.64
N ASN A 77 3.75 11.66 -11.83
CA ASN A 77 4.56 10.44 -11.90
C ASN A 77 3.63 9.25 -11.67
N GLY A 78 3.23 8.57 -12.76
CA GLY A 78 2.20 7.51 -12.75
C GLY A 78 2.50 6.34 -11.80
N ARG A 79 3.71 6.31 -11.24
CA ARG A 79 4.11 5.41 -10.15
C ARG A 79 3.25 5.52 -8.89
N TYR A 80 2.86 6.72 -8.47
CA TYR A 80 2.13 6.93 -7.20
C TYR A 80 0.62 7.09 -7.40
N MET A 81 0.15 6.96 -8.63
CA MET A 81 -1.24 7.19 -9.01
C MET A 81 -2.13 6.03 -8.57
N ALA A 82 -3.26 6.33 -7.94
CA ALA A 82 -4.26 5.33 -7.56
C ALA A 82 -4.95 4.74 -8.80
N PRO A 83 -5.41 3.47 -8.75
CA PRO A 83 -6.04 2.83 -9.91
C PRO A 83 -7.29 3.55 -10.39
N GLU A 84 -8.11 4.10 -9.48
CA GLU A 84 -9.34 4.82 -9.79
C GLU A 84 -9.13 6.25 -10.32
N TYR A 85 -7.88 6.75 -10.33
CA TYR A 85 -7.57 8.06 -10.91
C TYR A 85 -7.98 8.14 -12.39
N LEU A 86 -7.87 7.01 -13.12
CA LEU A 86 -8.26 6.90 -14.52
C LEU A 86 -9.77 7.01 -14.73
N ASP A 87 -10.56 6.74 -13.70
CA ASP A 87 -12.02 6.88 -13.71
C ASP A 87 -12.45 8.33 -13.43
N LYS A 88 -11.50 9.27 -13.36
CA LYS A 88 -11.71 10.71 -13.14
C LYS A 88 -12.47 11.04 -11.83
N LYS A 89 -12.46 10.14 -10.85
CA LYS A 89 -13.07 10.38 -9.54
C LYS A 89 -12.03 10.91 -8.57
N ILE A 90 -12.05 12.21 -8.29
CA ILE A 90 -11.21 12.78 -7.24
C ILE A 90 -11.81 12.49 -5.88
N SER A 91 -10.98 11.97 -4.99
CA SER A 91 -11.28 11.90 -3.55
C SER A 91 -9.98 11.99 -2.76
N THR A 92 -10.09 12.23 -1.46
CA THR A 92 -8.95 12.18 -0.53
C THR A 92 -8.25 10.81 -0.54
N LYS A 93 -8.93 9.75 -0.99
CA LYS A 93 -8.41 8.37 -1.07
C LYS A 93 -7.31 8.21 -2.13
N LEU A 94 -7.23 9.12 -3.11
CA LEU A 94 -6.13 9.17 -4.07
C LEU A 94 -4.80 9.45 -3.35
N ASP A 95 -4.77 10.45 -2.47
CA ASP A 95 -3.58 10.78 -1.68
C ASP A 95 -3.21 9.67 -0.70
N ILE A 96 -4.21 8.96 -0.14
CA ILE A 96 -3.97 7.83 0.76
C ILE A 96 -3.24 6.70 0.03
N TRP A 97 -3.65 6.39 -1.20
CA TRP A 97 -2.93 5.42 -2.02
C TRP A 97 -1.49 5.85 -2.28
N SER A 98 -1.30 7.09 -2.73
CA SER A 98 0.04 7.64 -3.00
C SER A 98 0.92 7.60 -1.74
N ALA A 99 0.37 7.95 -0.57
CA ALA A 99 1.06 7.84 0.71
C ALA A 99 1.40 6.39 1.06
N GLY A 100 0.51 5.44 0.76
CA GLY A 100 0.76 4.00 0.89
C GLY A 100 1.96 3.56 0.04
N ILE A 101 2.05 4.01 -1.21
CA ILE A 101 3.19 3.71 -2.09
C ILE A 101 4.49 4.31 -1.53
N VAL A 102 4.47 5.55 -1.04
CA VAL A 102 5.65 6.18 -0.41
C VAL A 102 6.11 5.39 0.83
N ILE A 103 5.17 5.02 1.72
CA ILE A 103 5.49 4.21 2.90
C ILE A 103 6.05 2.86 2.49
N TYR A 104 5.44 2.21 1.50
CA TYR A 104 5.94 0.97 0.94
C TYR A 104 7.38 1.12 0.43
N GLU A 105 7.68 2.15 -0.36
CA GLU A 105 9.03 2.42 -0.83
C GLU A 105 10.02 2.70 0.31
N LEU A 106 9.62 3.42 1.35
CA LEU A 106 10.47 3.64 2.54
C LEU A 106 10.79 2.32 3.26
N LEU A 107 9.80 1.43 3.38
CA LEU A 107 9.99 0.09 3.94
C LEU A 107 10.91 -0.76 3.05
N LEU A 108 10.77 -0.66 1.71
CA LEU A 108 11.67 -1.30 0.75
C LEU A 108 13.09 -0.79 0.87
N VAL A 109 13.30 0.52 0.86
CA VAL A 109 14.64 1.12 0.94
C VAL A 109 15.29 0.72 2.26
N ASN A 110 14.57 0.73 3.38
CA ASN A 110 15.11 0.25 4.65
C ASN A 110 15.44 -1.26 4.60
N TYR A 111 14.58 -2.07 3.97
CA TYR A 111 14.81 -3.50 3.79
C TYR A 111 16.03 -3.79 2.89
N PHE A 112 16.17 -3.10 1.76
CA PHE A 112 17.31 -3.28 0.84
C PHE A 112 18.59 -2.60 1.32
N ASN A 113 18.51 -1.55 2.14
CA ASN A 113 19.70 -1.04 2.82
C ASN A 113 20.22 -2.04 3.86
N GLN A 114 19.37 -2.93 4.37
CA GLN A 114 19.77 -4.07 5.19
C GLN A 114 20.22 -5.28 4.34
N ASN A 115 19.71 -5.46 3.11
CA ASN A 115 19.87 -6.70 2.33
C ASN A 115 20.42 -6.58 0.89
N SER A 116 20.90 -5.40 0.48
CA SER A 116 21.49 -5.03 -0.82
C SER A 116 20.78 -5.54 -2.10
N ILE A 117 20.32 -4.57 -2.91
CA ILE A 117 19.91 -4.60 -4.34
C ILE A 117 18.40 -4.54 -4.58
N PHE A 118 17.96 -3.46 -5.26
CA PHE A 118 16.75 -3.52 -6.08
C PHE A 118 16.77 -2.55 -7.26
N GLU A 119 16.43 -3.07 -8.43
CA GLU A 119 15.82 -2.32 -9.53
C GLU A 119 14.74 -3.20 -10.18
N LYS A 120 13.62 -2.55 -10.55
CA LYS A 120 12.48 -3.01 -11.37
C LYS A 120 11.21 -3.46 -10.64
N ILE A 121 10.50 -2.50 -10.05
CA ILE A 121 9.03 -2.52 -10.05
C ILE A 121 8.56 -1.21 -10.71
N THR A 122 8.25 -1.27 -12.01
CA THR A 122 7.19 -0.49 -12.70
C THR A 122 7.27 -0.76 -14.20
N ASN A 123 6.45 -1.68 -14.73
CA ASN A 123 6.00 -1.61 -16.13
C ASN A 123 4.79 -2.54 -16.38
N PRO A 124 3.59 -2.00 -16.69
CA PRO A 124 2.48 -2.81 -17.19
C PRO A 124 2.46 -2.80 -18.73
N GLN A 125 2.92 -3.87 -19.37
CA GLN A 125 2.70 -4.05 -20.82
C GLN A 125 1.38 -4.76 -21.14
N LYS A 126 0.62 -4.17 -22.07
CA LYS A 126 -0.55 -4.73 -22.77
C LYS A 126 -0.09 -5.74 -23.83
N LYS A 127 -0.79 -6.87 -24.00
CA LYS A 127 -1.07 -7.49 -25.33
C LYS A 127 -2.14 -8.59 -25.30
N LYS A 128 -2.74 -8.79 -26.48
CA LYS A 128 -4.02 -9.45 -26.82
C LYS A 128 -4.01 -10.99 -26.77
N LYS A 129 -5.25 -11.53 -26.68
CA LYS A 129 -5.70 -12.93 -26.56
C LYS A 129 -5.41 -13.83 -27.78
N THR A 130 -5.30 -15.14 -27.53
CA THR A 130 -6.07 -16.21 -28.22
C THR A 130 -6.10 -17.55 -27.43
N THR A 131 -7.32 -17.93 -27.06
CA THR A 131 -8.06 -19.23 -27.12
C THR A 131 -7.41 -20.60 -26.80
N LYS A 132 -7.26 -20.90 -25.49
CA LYS A 132 -7.60 -22.21 -24.85
C LYS A 132 -7.92 -22.01 -23.35
N GLU A 133 -9.10 -21.44 -23.07
CA GLU A 133 -9.09 -20.06 -22.57
C GLU A 133 -9.65 -19.76 -21.16
N GLN A 134 -9.77 -20.73 -20.25
CA GLN A 134 -10.28 -20.43 -18.89
C GLN A 134 -9.42 -21.01 -17.75
N ILE A 135 -9.03 -22.27 -17.78
CA ILE A 135 -8.14 -22.85 -16.75
C ILE A 135 -6.69 -22.38 -16.95
N ASP A 136 -6.20 -22.36 -18.19
CA ASP A 136 -4.89 -21.78 -18.52
C ASP A 136 -4.88 -20.25 -18.38
N LYS A 137 -6.01 -19.56 -18.58
CA LYS A 137 -6.09 -18.11 -18.31
C LYS A 137 -5.95 -17.80 -16.83
N ILE A 138 -6.57 -18.58 -15.95
CA ILE A 138 -6.43 -18.39 -14.51
C ILE A 138 -4.99 -18.74 -14.12
N ALA A 139 -4.48 -19.92 -14.48
CA ALA A 139 -3.09 -20.29 -14.17
C ALA A 139 -2.05 -19.32 -14.74
N MET A 140 -2.27 -18.76 -15.94
CA MET A 140 -1.39 -17.78 -16.58
C MET A 140 -1.53 -16.40 -15.95
N ARG A 141 -2.74 -15.92 -15.62
CA ARG A 141 -2.93 -14.66 -14.87
C ARG A 141 -2.33 -14.76 -13.47
N LEU A 142 -2.46 -15.92 -12.81
CA LEU A 142 -1.89 -16.20 -11.49
C LEU A 142 -0.36 -16.27 -11.54
N SER A 143 0.20 -16.92 -12.57
CA SER A 143 1.64 -16.93 -12.85
C SER A 143 2.17 -15.52 -13.11
N GLN A 144 1.48 -14.74 -13.94
CA GLN A 144 1.84 -13.36 -14.25
C GLN A 144 1.75 -12.45 -13.03
N TRP A 145 0.71 -12.60 -12.20
CA TRP A 145 0.57 -11.87 -10.95
C TRP A 145 1.71 -12.23 -9.99
N TRP A 146 1.93 -13.52 -9.74
CA TRP A 146 3.02 -13.93 -8.86
C TRP A 146 4.38 -13.44 -9.37
N ASN A 147 4.71 -13.64 -10.64
CA ASN A 147 6.00 -13.20 -11.16
C ASN A 147 6.18 -11.67 -11.10
N ARG A 148 5.08 -10.90 -11.05
CA ARG A 148 5.10 -9.45 -10.88
C ARG A 148 5.25 -9.02 -9.43
N TYR A 149 4.68 -9.78 -8.49
CA TYR A 149 4.57 -9.40 -7.09
C TYR A 149 5.37 -10.31 -6.13
N GLU A 150 6.16 -11.24 -6.64
CA GLU A 150 6.90 -12.23 -5.84
C GLU A 150 7.82 -11.59 -4.79
N GLU A 151 8.54 -10.55 -5.19
CA GLU A 151 9.43 -9.79 -4.30
C GLU A 151 8.63 -8.99 -3.27
N VAL A 152 7.50 -8.41 -3.69
CA VAL A 152 6.58 -7.69 -2.80
C VAL A 152 6.01 -8.63 -1.73
N VAL A 153 5.58 -9.83 -2.14
CA VAL A 153 5.08 -10.86 -1.22
C VAL A 153 6.18 -11.29 -0.25
N GLN A 154 7.42 -11.45 -0.72
CA GLN A 154 8.54 -11.76 0.16
C GLN A 154 8.73 -10.70 1.26
N ILE A 155 8.75 -9.42 0.88
CA ILE A 155 8.96 -8.32 1.82
C ILE A 155 7.81 -8.23 2.82
N ILE A 156 6.56 -8.37 2.36
CA ILE A 156 5.39 -8.44 3.24
C ILE A 156 5.54 -9.56 4.26
N LEU A 157 5.97 -10.76 3.82
CA LEU A 157 6.15 -11.90 4.71
C LEU A 157 7.25 -11.66 5.73
N GLU A 158 8.33 -10.98 5.37
CA GLU A 158 9.44 -10.68 6.27
C GLU A 158 9.08 -9.60 7.28
N LEU A 159 8.45 -8.50 6.84
CA LEU A 159 7.91 -7.48 7.74
C LEU A 159 6.93 -8.10 8.75
N TRP A 160 6.05 -8.99 8.28
CA TRP A 160 5.07 -9.65 9.13
C TRP A 160 5.69 -10.67 10.08
N CYS A 161 6.51 -11.59 9.57
CA CYS A 161 6.93 -12.79 10.31
C CYS A 161 8.28 -12.63 11.00
N GLN A 162 9.21 -11.88 10.42
CA GLN A 162 10.58 -11.76 10.94
C GLN A 162 10.76 -10.47 11.73
N GLN A 163 10.28 -9.34 11.21
CA GLN A 163 10.38 -8.06 11.90
C GLN A 163 9.24 -7.83 12.91
N ASN A 164 8.27 -8.75 12.96
CA ASN A 164 7.12 -8.69 13.87
C ASN A 164 6.35 -7.36 13.77
N MET A 165 6.10 -6.90 12.54
CA MET A 165 5.34 -5.66 12.24
C MET A 165 3.99 -5.94 11.54
N PRO A 166 3.13 -6.83 12.06
CA PRO A 166 1.88 -7.19 11.39
C PRO A 166 0.90 -6.02 11.28
N GLU A 167 0.89 -5.09 12.24
CA GLU A 167 0.05 -3.88 12.20
C GLU A 167 0.44 -2.91 11.08
N ILE A 168 1.73 -2.75 10.82
CA ILE A 168 2.23 -1.89 9.74
C ILE A 168 1.87 -2.48 8.38
N VAL A 169 2.03 -3.80 8.22
CA VAL A 169 1.64 -4.46 6.97
C VAL A 169 0.13 -4.37 6.77
N PHE A 170 -0.66 -4.58 7.82
CA PHE A 170 -2.12 -4.43 7.76
C PHE A 170 -2.55 -3.01 7.35
N LEU A 171 -1.95 -1.99 7.97
CA LEU A 171 -2.17 -0.60 7.60
C LEU A 171 -1.83 -0.36 6.13
N LEU A 172 -0.67 -0.85 5.68
CA LEU A 172 -0.24 -0.68 4.30
C LEU A 172 -1.19 -1.36 3.31
N THR A 173 -1.67 -2.58 3.62
CA THR A 173 -2.66 -3.27 2.79
C THR A 173 -3.99 -2.54 2.72
N ASN A 174 -4.38 -1.84 3.79
CA ASN A 174 -5.58 -1.01 3.80
C ASN A 174 -5.38 0.26 2.96
N MET A 175 -4.23 0.93 3.07
CA MET A 175 -3.92 2.12 2.25
C MET A 175 -3.83 1.80 0.76
N LEU A 176 -3.44 0.58 0.41
CA LEU A 176 -3.28 0.08 -0.95
C LEU A 176 -4.44 -0.85 -1.41
N ASP A 177 -5.62 -0.72 -0.81
CA ASP A 177 -6.81 -1.43 -1.32
C ASP A 177 -7.19 -0.86 -2.69
N ALA A 178 -7.50 -1.73 -3.66
CA ALA A 178 -7.91 -1.28 -5.00
C ALA A 178 -9.27 -0.58 -4.96
N ASP A 179 -10.13 -0.92 -3.98
CA ASP A 179 -11.39 -0.24 -3.73
C ASP A 179 -11.15 0.96 -2.79
N PRO A 180 -11.32 2.22 -3.26
CA PRO A 180 -11.09 3.40 -2.44
C PRO A 180 -12.02 3.51 -1.23
N THR A 181 -13.20 2.86 -1.26
CA THR A 181 -14.14 2.86 -0.14
C THR A 181 -13.62 2.07 1.07
N LYS A 182 -12.72 1.12 0.84
CA LYS A 182 -12.11 0.29 1.88
C LYS A 182 -10.86 0.92 2.50
N ARG A 183 -10.29 1.93 1.86
CA ARG A 183 -9.12 2.65 2.40
C ARG A 183 -9.55 3.52 3.57
N MET A 184 -8.77 3.55 4.64
CA MET A 184 -8.91 4.52 5.72
C MET A 184 -8.65 5.96 5.20
N SER A 185 -9.26 6.95 5.82
CA SER A 185 -8.89 8.37 5.67
C SER A 185 -7.60 8.69 6.42
N ALA A 186 -7.00 9.85 6.15
CA ALA A 186 -5.78 10.29 6.83
C ALA A 186 -5.96 10.38 8.37
N THR A 187 -7.13 10.83 8.84
CA THR A 187 -7.46 10.88 10.27
C THR A 187 -7.57 9.48 10.87
N GLU A 188 -8.24 8.55 10.19
CA GLU A 188 -8.38 7.18 10.67
C GLU A 188 -7.04 6.44 10.71
N ILE A 189 -6.12 6.73 9.78
CA ILE A 189 -4.76 6.20 9.82
C ILE A 189 -4.01 6.68 11.07
N ILE A 190 -4.15 7.97 11.44
CA ILE A 190 -3.57 8.50 12.68
C ILE A 190 -4.18 7.79 13.88
N ASP A 191 -5.52 7.71 13.94
CA ASP A 191 -6.22 7.04 15.03
C ASP A 191 -5.85 5.55 15.13
N PHE A 192 -5.62 4.87 14.00
CA PHE A 192 -5.15 3.49 13.96
C PHE A 192 -3.73 3.36 14.56
N LEU A 193 -2.80 4.22 14.14
CA LEU A 193 -1.42 4.23 14.63
C LEU A 193 -1.33 4.56 16.13
N GLU A 194 -2.27 5.36 16.64
CA GLU A 194 -2.41 5.68 18.05
C GLU A 194 -3.18 4.60 18.85
N GLY A 195 -3.60 3.52 18.19
CA GLY A 195 -4.35 2.42 18.81
C GLY A 195 -5.80 2.76 19.18
N LYS A 196 -6.34 3.88 18.70
CA LYS A 196 -7.69 4.37 19.02
C LYS A 196 -8.77 3.64 18.22
N CYS A 197 -8.49 3.27 16.96
CA CYS A 197 -9.46 2.56 16.12
C CYS A 197 -8.85 1.40 15.33
N ALA A 198 -9.72 0.57 14.77
CA ALA A 198 -9.40 -0.44 13.77
C ALA A 198 -10.43 -0.38 12.61
N PRO A 199 -9.98 -0.51 11.35
CA PRO A 199 -10.88 -0.57 10.20
C PRO A 199 -11.79 -1.79 10.27
N LYS A 200 -12.94 -1.71 9.62
CA LYS A 200 -13.93 -2.79 9.60
C LYS A 200 -13.38 -3.96 8.79
N ILE A 201 -13.47 -5.16 9.37
CA ILE A 201 -12.96 -6.38 8.76
C ILE A 201 -14.14 -7.14 8.16
N GLU A 202 -14.40 -6.92 6.87
CA GLU A 202 -15.59 -7.45 6.19
C GLU A 202 -15.61 -8.99 6.14
N ASN A 203 -14.44 -9.61 6.04
CA ASN A 203 -14.30 -11.06 5.84
C ASN A 203 -13.97 -11.82 7.13
N GLY A 204 -14.59 -11.43 8.27
CA GLY A 204 -14.71 -12.19 9.53
C GLY A 204 -13.41 -12.63 10.23
N ASP A 205 -12.55 -13.34 9.53
CA ASP A 205 -11.29 -13.93 9.99
C ASP A 205 -10.12 -13.73 9.00
N LYS A 206 -10.34 -13.02 7.89
CA LYS A 206 -9.39 -12.92 6.78
C LYS A 206 -8.94 -11.48 6.49
N ILE A 207 -7.63 -11.27 6.53
CA ILE A 207 -6.96 -10.07 6.03
C ILE A 207 -6.60 -10.32 4.57
N SER A 208 -7.17 -9.52 3.68
CA SER A 208 -6.81 -9.50 2.28
C SER A 208 -5.56 -8.65 2.07
N PHE A 209 -4.58 -9.20 1.37
CA PHE A 209 -3.46 -8.49 0.77
C PHE A 209 -3.90 -7.94 -0.59
N PHE A 210 -3.62 -6.67 -0.83
CA PHE A 210 -3.94 -5.99 -2.09
C PHE A 210 -5.42 -6.12 -2.49
N GLY A 211 -6.31 -6.05 -1.50
CA GLY A 211 -7.77 -6.09 -1.64
C GLY A 211 -8.39 -7.45 -2.01
N THR A 212 -7.65 -8.33 -2.70
CA THR A 212 -8.24 -9.52 -3.36
C THR A 212 -7.57 -10.86 -3.04
N VAL A 213 -6.41 -10.85 -2.39
CA VAL A 213 -5.60 -12.06 -2.19
C VAL A 213 -5.40 -12.32 -0.71
N ASP A 214 -5.83 -13.46 -0.18
CA ASP A 214 -5.57 -13.84 1.22
C ASP A 214 -4.34 -14.77 1.35
N ALA A 215 -3.93 -15.02 2.61
CA ALA A 215 -2.82 -15.93 2.91
C ALA A 215 -3.04 -17.34 2.34
N GLU A 216 -4.28 -17.82 2.37
CA GLU A 216 -4.64 -19.17 1.91
C GLU A 216 -4.47 -19.32 0.40
N PHE A 217 -4.89 -18.30 -0.34
CA PHE A 217 -4.67 -18.20 -1.77
C PHE A 217 -3.18 -18.19 -2.12
N LEU A 218 -2.37 -17.38 -1.41
CA LEU A 218 -0.92 -17.36 -1.61
C LEU A 218 -0.27 -18.73 -1.31
N ILE A 219 -0.72 -19.43 -0.27
CA ILE A 219 -0.24 -20.80 0.04
C ILE A 219 -0.52 -21.73 -1.14
N ARG A 220 -1.76 -21.73 -1.66
CA ARG A 220 -2.12 -22.56 -2.83
C ARG A 220 -1.26 -22.23 -4.05
N LEU A 221 -0.97 -20.95 -4.28
CA LEU A 221 -0.08 -20.53 -5.37
C LEU A 221 1.36 -21.05 -5.19
N VAL A 222 1.90 -20.94 -3.98
CA VAL A 222 3.24 -21.45 -3.66
C VAL A 222 3.28 -22.97 -3.82
N GLU A 223 2.26 -23.70 -3.36
CA GLU A 223 2.16 -25.14 -3.49
C GLU A 223 2.13 -25.59 -4.96
N ILE A 224 1.34 -24.92 -5.81
CA ILE A 224 1.34 -25.18 -7.26
C ILE A 224 2.74 -24.95 -7.85
N LYS A 225 3.45 -23.90 -7.42
CA LYS A 225 4.82 -23.64 -7.89
C LYS A 225 5.79 -24.72 -7.41
N ILE A 226 5.71 -25.15 -6.15
CA ILE A 226 6.54 -26.24 -5.60
C ILE A 226 6.35 -27.52 -6.41
N LEU A 227 5.10 -27.88 -6.75
CA LEU A 227 4.80 -29.07 -7.55
C LEU A 227 5.37 -29.01 -8.98
N ARG A 228 5.47 -27.80 -9.55
CA ARG A 228 5.99 -27.57 -10.91
C ARG A 228 7.52 -27.38 -10.94
N THR A 229 8.13 -27.01 -9.83
CA THR A 229 9.57 -26.83 -9.73
C THR A 229 10.24 -28.19 -9.57
N ASN A 230 11.03 -28.59 -10.57
CA ASN A 230 11.81 -29.81 -10.48
C ASN A 230 12.96 -29.62 -9.47
N LYS A 231 12.84 -30.28 -8.31
CA LYS A 231 13.82 -30.22 -7.21
C LYS A 231 15.25 -30.52 -7.68
N PHE A 232 15.43 -31.40 -8.66
CA PHE A 232 16.75 -31.82 -9.13
C PHE A 232 17.48 -30.78 -9.99
N PHE A 233 16.76 -29.85 -10.61
CA PHE A 233 17.37 -28.83 -11.47
C PHE A 233 17.30 -27.41 -10.87
N GLU A 234 16.39 -27.17 -9.93
CA GLU A 234 16.14 -25.85 -9.35
C GLU A 234 16.11 -25.88 -7.80
N GLU A 235 17.07 -26.56 -7.17
CA GLU A 235 17.11 -26.79 -5.71
C GLU A 235 16.96 -25.49 -4.89
N ARG A 236 17.71 -24.43 -5.25
CA ARG A 236 17.63 -23.13 -4.57
C ARG A 236 16.23 -22.52 -4.63
N ARG A 237 15.56 -22.63 -5.77
CA ARG A 237 14.20 -22.11 -5.96
C ARG A 237 13.18 -22.93 -5.17
N TYR A 238 13.36 -24.25 -5.16
CA TYR A 238 12.52 -25.16 -4.42
C TYR A 238 12.56 -24.89 -2.91
N GLU A 239 13.75 -24.69 -2.34
CA GLU A 239 13.91 -24.33 -0.92
C GLU A 239 13.38 -22.92 -0.61
N LEU A 240 13.53 -21.95 -1.52
CA LEU A 240 12.92 -20.63 -1.37
C LEU A 240 11.38 -20.71 -1.32
N LEU A 241 10.76 -21.50 -2.20
CA LEU A 241 9.31 -21.70 -2.21
C LEU A 241 8.82 -22.40 -0.93
N LYS A 242 9.55 -23.39 -0.41
CA LYS A 242 9.24 -24.00 0.89
C LYS A 242 9.33 -23.01 2.04
N SER A 243 10.38 -22.19 2.07
CA SER A 243 10.56 -21.13 3.07
C SER A 243 9.35 -20.18 3.07
N ARG A 244 8.95 -19.71 1.89
CA ARG A 244 7.76 -18.86 1.72
C ARG A 244 6.47 -19.52 2.16
N ARG A 245 6.26 -20.80 1.85
CA ARG A 245 5.11 -21.57 2.35
C ARG A 245 5.10 -21.59 3.88
N SER A 246 6.24 -21.85 4.51
CA SER A 246 6.36 -21.83 5.97
C SER A 246 6.06 -20.45 6.56
N MET A 247 6.56 -19.38 5.94
CA MET A 247 6.26 -18.00 6.36
C MET A 247 4.78 -17.68 6.23
N LEU A 248 4.12 -18.08 5.14
CA LEU A 248 2.68 -17.88 4.95
C LEU A 248 1.84 -18.61 6.01
N GLU A 249 2.23 -19.82 6.42
CA GLU A 249 1.56 -20.54 7.51
C GLU A 249 1.76 -19.84 8.86
N LYS A 250 2.97 -19.34 9.15
CA LYS A 250 3.23 -18.50 10.33
C LYS A 250 2.37 -17.24 10.30
N MET A 251 2.30 -16.57 9.15
CA MET A 251 1.51 -15.37 8.94
C MET A 251 0.03 -15.63 9.23
N LYS A 252 -0.53 -16.74 8.71
CA LYS A 252 -1.92 -17.16 8.99
C LYS A 252 -2.20 -17.35 10.48
N LYS A 253 -1.22 -17.86 11.24
CA LYS A 253 -1.33 -17.96 12.70
C LYS A 253 -1.34 -16.57 13.36
N HIS A 254 -0.34 -15.74 13.05
CA HIS A 254 -0.22 -14.38 13.61
C HIS A 254 -1.39 -13.47 13.21
N GLN A 255 -2.01 -13.71 12.06
CA GLN A 255 -3.19 -13.01 11.62
C GLN A 255 -4.33 -13.13 12.62
N LYS A 256 -4.55 -14.32 13.20
CA LYS A 256 -5.59 -14.51 14.24
C LYS A 256 -5.30 -13.68 15.50
N GLU A 257 -4.03 -13.62 15.89
CA GLU A 257 -3.58 -12.83 17.05
C GLU A 257 -3.76 -11.32 16.81
N LEU A 258 -3.41 -10.86 15.61
CA LEU A 258 -3.65 -9.48 15.17
C LEU A 258 -5.14 -9.16 15.17
N LEU A 259 -5.97 -10.02 14.56
CA LEU A 259 -7.43 -9.82 14.51
C LEU A 259 -8.04 -9.76 15.92
N SER A 260 -7.61 -10.62 16.84
CA SER A 260 -8.04 -10.57 18.24
C SER A 260 -7.63 -9.26 18.93
N THR A 261 -6.46 -8.72 18.58
CA THR A 261 -6.00 -7.43 19.10
C THR A 261 -6.80 -6.26 18.53
N LEU A 262 -7.06 -6.27 17.21
CA LEU A 262 -7.84 -5.23 16.53
C LEU A 262 -9.30 -5.24 16.96
N ALA A 263 -9.90 -6.40 17.23
CA ALA A 263 -11.27 -6.53 17.70
C ALA A 263 -11.53 -5.85 19.05
N LYS A 264 -10.48 -5.54 19.83
CA LYS A 264 -10.59 -4.79 21.09
C LYS A 264 -10.64 -3.28 20.88
N ARG A 265 -10.29 -2.79 19.69
CA ARG A 265 -10.32 -1.36 19.34
C ARG A 265 -11.72 -0.98 18.85
N LYS A 266 -12.06 0.30 18.96
CA LYS A 266 -13.29 0.84 18.36
C LYS A 266 -13.17 0.79 16.83
N HIS A 267 -14.30 0.71 16.14
CA HIS A 267 -14.28 0.87 14.68
C HIS A 267 -13.93 2.31 14.30
N CYS A 268 -13.18 2.47 13.22
CA CYS A 268 -12.93 3.79 12.64
C CYS A 268 -14.25 4.34 12.05
N ASN A 269 -14.54 5.62 12.28
CA ASN A 269 -15.88 6.20 12.08
C ASN A 269 -16.21 6.62 10.63
N GLY A 270 -15.35 6.33 9.64
CA GLY A 270 -15.46 6.79 8.25
C GLY A 270 -15.46 5.68 7.19
N GLN A 271 -15.70 4.43 7.60
CA GLN A 271 -15.86 3.26 6.73
C GLN A 271 -17.28 2.68 6.80
#